data_AF-H1LKA2-F1
#
_entry.id   AF-H1LKA2-F1
#
_cell.length_a   1.000
_cell.length_b   1.000
_cell.length_c   1.000
_cell.angle_alpha   90.00
_cell.angle_beta   90.00
_cell.angle_gamma   90.00
#
_symmetry.space_group_name_H-M   'P 1'
#
loop_
_entity.id
_entity.type
_entity.pdbx_description
1 polymer ?
#
loop_
_entity_poly.entity_id
_entity_poly.type
_entity_poly.pdbx_seq_one_letter_code
_entity_poly.pdbx_strand_id
1 'polypeptide(L)'
;MSEYTVHSELRNIGAKTVHTARLHRFISDTPTEHHGTDTGPSPVEYLLGALGACLGASAAAYAHSPKYKVKLSKFDMDFTAET
;
A
#
# COMPACT_ATOMS: atom_id res chain seq x y z
N MET A 1 9.09 20.30 -6.16
CA MET A 1 8.11 19.58 -5.32
C MET A 1 7.58 18.44 -6.17
N SER A 2 7.56 17.20 -5.68
CA SER A 2 7.05 16.08 -6.46
C SER A 2 5.54 16.04 -6.35
N GLU A 3 4.85 15.97 -7.48
CA GLU A 3 3.39 15.83 -7.53
C GLU A 3 3.03 14.35 -7.70
N TYR A 4 2.06 13.88 -6.92
CA TYR A 4 1.56 12.51 -6.97
C TYR A 4 0.04 12.55 -7.12
N THR A 5 -0.46 11.92 -8.19
CA THR A 5 -1.90 11.83 -8.48
C THR A 5 -2.31 10.37 -8.62
N VAL A 6 -3.42 10.00 -7.99
CA VAL A 6 -4.07 8.69 -8.14
C VAL A 6 -5.51 8.95 -8.56
N HIS A 7 -5.90 8.43 -9.73
CA HIS A 7 -7.29 8.45 -10.16
C HIS A 7 -8.03 7.24 -9.58
N SER A 8 -9.25 7.43 -9.09
CA SER A 8 -10.05 6.38 -8.45
C SER A 8 -11.46 6.36 -9.02
N GLU A 9 -11.95 5.18 -9.37
CA GLU A 9 -13.29 4.97 -9.93
C GLU A 9 -14.02 3.87 -9.15
N LEU A 10 -15.23 4.16 -8.65
CA LEU A 10 -16.12 3.16 -8.04
C LEU A 10 -16.72 2.27 -9.13
N ARG A 11 -16.70 0.95 -8.93
CA ARG A 11 -17.33 -0.01 -9.81
C ARG A 11 -18.76 -0.26 -9.35
N ASN A 12 -19.65 -0.58 -10.29
CA ASN A 12 -21.06 -0.89 -10.01
C ASN A 12 -21.25 -2.31 -9.42
N ILE A 13 -20.32 -2.78 -8.57
CA ILE A 13 -20.34 -4.10 -7.95
C ILE A 13 -19.58 -4.05 -6.61
N GLY A 14 -20.32 -4.20 -5.50
CA GLY A 14 -19.79 -4.09 -4.14
C GLY A 14 -19.09 -2.75 -3.85
N ALA A 15 -18.38 -2.68 -2.74
CA ALA A 15 -17.51 -1.56 -2.37
C ALA A 15 -16.14 -1.59 -3.11
N LYS A 16 -16.15 -1.92 -4.41
CA LYS A 16 -14.93 -2.07 -5.22
C LYS A 16 -14.55 -0.77 -5.93
N THR A 17 -13.33 -0.30 -5.72
CA THR A 17 -12.72 0.81 -6.47
C THR A 17 -11.55 0.34 -7.31
N VAL A 18 -11.36 0.98 -8.46
CA VAL A 18 -10.18 0.81 -9.32
C VAL A 18 -9.36 2.08 -9.22
N HIS A 19 -8.07 1.92 -8.91
CA HIS A 19 -7.11 3.00 -8.84
C HIS A 19 -6.15 2.95 -10.02
N THR A 20 -5.78 4.13 -10.53
CA THR A 20 -4.74 4.30 -11.54
C THR A 20 -3.71 5.30 -11.03
N ALA A 21 -2.48 4.84 -10.83
CA ALA A 21 -1.34 5.65 -10.41
C ALA A 21 -0.22 5.49 -11.44
N ARG A 22 0.09 6.55 -12.19
CA ARG A 22 0.99 6.47 -13.37
C ARG A 22 0.49 5.39 -14.34
N LEU A 23 1.30 4.37 -14.63
CA LEU A 23 0.94 3.24 -15.49
C LEU A 23 0.44 2.01 -14.71
N HIS A 24 0.26 2.14 -13.40
CA HIS A 24 -0.16 1.04 -12.53
C HIS A 24 -1.66 1.11 -12.26
N ARG A 25 -2.34 -0.03 -12.45
CA ARG A 25 -3.76 -0.18 -12.14
C ARG A 25 -3.93 -1.24 -11.07
N PHE A 26 -4.67 -0.91 -10.03
CA PHE A 26 -4.90 -1.79 -8.89
C PHE A 26 -6.31 -1.60 -8.34
N ILE A 27 -6.81 -2.60 -7.62
CA ILE A 27 -8.18 -2.61 -7.09
C ILE A 27 -8.14 -2.49 -5.57
N SER A 28 -9.11 -1.80 -4.99
CA SER A 28 -9.41 -1.85 -3.57
C SER A 28 -10.82 -2.37 -3.38
N ASP A 29 -10.99 -3.35 -2.50
CA ASP A 29 -12.25 -4.05 -2.31
C ASP A 29 -12.32 -4.58 -0.88
N THR A 30 -13.40 -4.28 -0.18
CA THR A 30 -13.55 -4.77 1.20
C THR A 30 -13.98 -6.24 1.20
N PRO A 31 -13.82 -6.94 2.35
CA PRO A 31 -14.43 -8.25 2.55
C PRO A 31 -15.94 -8.25 2.32
N THR A 32 -16.50 -9.43 2.02
CA THR A 32 -17.94 -9.59 1.73
C THR A 32 -18.85 -9.19 2.90
N GLU A 33 -18.41 -9.43 4.14
CA GLU A 33 -19.06 -8.98 5.39
C GLU A 33 -19.14 -7.45 5.53
N HIS A 34 -18.35 -6.72 4.73
CA HIS A 34 -18.32 -5.26 4.66
C HIS A 34 -18.80 -4.74 3.30
N HIS A 35 -19.77 -5.41 2.68
CA HIS A 35 -20.40 -5.05 1.40
C HIS A 35 -19.47 -5.01 0.18
N GLY A 36 -18.26 -5.56 0.28
CA GLY A 36 -17.35 -5.71 -0.85
C GLY A 36 -17.51 -7.05 -1.56
N THR A 37 -16.56 -7.36 -2.42
CA THR A 37 -16.51 -8.67 -3.11
C THR A 37 -15.21 -9.42 -2.90
N ASP A 38 -14.33 -8.93 -2.01
CA ASP A 38 -13.11 -9.62 -1.58
C ASP A 38 -12.19 -10.07 -2.74
N THR A 39 -12.04 -9.22 -3.76
CA THR A 39 -11.20 -9.54 -4.93
C THR A 39 -9.82 -8.91 -4.89
N GLY A 40 -9.53 -8.08 -3.90
CA GLY A 40 -8.26 -7.39 -3.70
C GLY A 40 -8.18 -6.80 -2.31
N PRO A 41 -7.06 -6.15 -1.95
CA PRO A 41 -6.88 -5.61 -0.62
C PRO A 41 -7.94 -4.54 -0.29
N SER A 42 -8.37 -4.52 0.96
CA SER A 42 -9.24 -3.48 1.49
C SER A 42 -8.50 -2.13 1.60
N PRO A 43 -9.24 -1.01 1.72
CA PRO A 43 -8.62 0.29 1.95
C PRO A 43 -7.70 0.32 3.18
N VAL A 44 -8.05 -0.41 4.24
CA VAL A 44 -7.26 -0.50 5.47
C VAL A 44 -5.95 -1.24 5.22
N GLU A 45 -6.00 -2.37 4.53
CA GLU A 45 -4.79 -3.13 4.17
C GLU A 45 -3.86 -2.35 3.24
N TYR A 46 -4.42 -1.54 2.32
CA TYR A 46 -3.61 -0.60 1.52
C TYR A 46 -2.90 0.43 2.38
N LEU A 47 -3.57 0.98 3.39
CA LEU A 47 -2.96 1.95 4.31
C LEU A 47 -1.81 1.31 5.10
N LEU A 48 -2.02 0.10 5.62
CA LEU A 48 -1.00 -0.66 6.35
C LEU A 48 0.19 -1.02 5.45
N GLY A 49 -0.08 -1.46 4.22
CA GLY A 49 0.95 -1.72 3.21
C GLY A 49 1.73 -0.46 2.82
N ALA A 50 1.06 0.69 2.70
CA ALA A 50 1.70 1.97 2.42
C ALA A 50 2.62 2.42 3.58
N LEU A 51 2.21 2.21 4.84
CA LEU A 51 3.05 2.45 6.01
C LEU A 51 4.31 1.57 5.97
N GLY A 52 4.14 0.27 5.72
CA GLY A 52 5.26 -0.66 5.55
C GLY A 52 6.19 -0.25 4.41
N ALA A 53 5.65 0.21 3.27
CA ALA A 53 6.43 0.69 2.14
C ALA A 53 7.24 1.96 2.48
N CYS A 54 6.66 2.91 3.23
CA CYS A 54 7.37 4.11 3.69
C CYS A 54 8.55 3.77 4.60
N LEU A 55 8.37 2.84 5.53
CA LEU A 55 9.43 2.37 6.42
C LEU A 55 10.49 1.57 5.67
N GLY A 56 10.10 0.73 4.71
CA GLY A 56 11.01 0.01 3.83
C GLY A 56 11.87 0.94 2.96
N ALA A 57 11.27 1.98 2.38
CA ALA A 57 12.00 3.01 1.63
C ALA A 57 13.01 3.74 2.52
N SER A 58 12.64 4.02 3.77
CA SER A 58 13.53 4.63 4.75
C SER A 58 14.70 3.70 5.10
N ALA A 59 14.43 2.42 5.39
CA ALA A 59 15.47 1.41 5.65
C ALA A 59 16.44 1.27 4.46
N ALA A 60 15.92 1.25 3.23
CA ALA A 60 16.72 1.21 2.02
C ALA A 60 17.63 2.46 1.88
N ALA A 61 17.12 3.65 2.25
CA ALA A 61 17.93 4.87 2.24
C ALA A 61 19.14 4.78 3.19
N TYR A 62 18.98 4.17 4.37
CA TYR A 62 20.11 3.93 5.27
C TYR A 62 21.07 2.86 4.76
N ALA A 63 20.56 1.75 4.23
CA ALA A 63 21.36 0.64 3.72
C ALA A 63 22.20 1.04 2.49
N HIS A 64 21.67 1.89 1.61
CA HIS A 64 22.36 2.35 0.41
C HIS A 64 23.21 3.60 0.63
N SER A 65 23.13 4.22 1.81
CA SER A 65 23.90 5.42 2.11
C SER A 65 25.37 5.07 2.35
N PRO A 66 26.32 5.67 1.60
CA PRO A 66 27.75 5.43 1.82
C PRO A 66 28.24 5.95 3.17
N LYS A 67 27.46 6.83 3.83
CA LYS A 67 27.77 7.37 5.15
C LYS A 67 27.52 6.35 6.26
N TYR A 68 26.54 5.48 6.09
CA TYR A 68 26.13 4.52 7.11
C TYR A 68 26.64 3.13 6.71
N LYS A 69 27.51 2.52 7.52
CA LYS A 69 28.03 1.16 7.26
C LYS A 69 27.04 0.07 7.71
N VAL A 70 25.77 0.21 7.32
CA VAL A 70 24.69 -0.71 7.71
C VAL A 70 24.52 -1.77 6.62
N LYS A 71 24.64 -3.05 6.99
CA LYS A 71 24.25 -4.17 6.13
C LYS A 71 22.89 -4.68 6.60
N LEU A 72 21.85 -4.42 5.82
CA LEU A 72 20.50 -4.91 6.09
C LEU A 72 20.41 -6.39 5.64
N SER A 73 20.30 -7.33 6.58
CA SER A 73 20.16 -8.76 6.25
C SER A 73 18.71 -9.21 6.14
N LYS A 74 17.82 -8.65 6.95
CA LYS A 74 16.37 -8.91 6.94
C LYS A 74 15.62 -7.68 7.44
N PHE A 75 14.48 -7.38 6.83
CA PHE A 75 13.60 -6.28 7.25
C PHE A 75 12.16 -6.66 6.90
N ASP A 76 11.46 -7.21 7.90
CA ASP A 76 10.08 -7.67 7.84
C ASP A 76 9.28 -7.03 8.96
N MET A 77 8.02 -6.70 8.66
CA MET A 77 7.10 -6.03 9.57
C MET A 77 5.69 -6.54 9.32
N ASP A 78 4.97 -6.82 10.40
CA ASP A 78 3.53 -7.08 10.37
C ASP A 78 2.81 -5.87 10.98
N PHE A 79 1.77 -5.41 10.31
CA PHE A 79 0.89 -4.36 10.81
C PHE A 79 -0.51 -4.94 10.97
N THR A 80 -1.13 -4.61 12.10
CA THR A 80 -2.50 -5.00 12.42
C THR A 80 -3.27 -3.73 12.77
N ALA A 81 -4.49 -3.61 12.24
CA ALA A 81 -5.43 -2.57 12.60
C ALA A 81 -6.78 -3.19 12.95
N GLU A 82 -7.47 -2.57 13.90
CA GLU A 82 -8.85 -2.89 14.29
C GLU A 82 -9.71 -1.67 13.93
N THR A 83 -10.88 -1.91 13.34
CA THR A 83 -11.79 -0.86 12.85
C THR A 83 -13.20 -1.09 13.35
#